data_AF-A0AA89ACX0-F1
#
_entry.id   AF-A0AA89ACX0-F1
#
_cell.length_a   1.000
_cell.length_b   1.000
_cell.length_c   1.000
_cell.angle_alpha   90.00
_cell.angle_beta   90.00
_cell.angle_gamma   90.00
#
_symmetry.space_group_name_H-M   'P 1'
#
loop_
_entity.id
_entity.type
_entity.pdbx_description
1 polymer ?
#
loop_
_entity_poly.entity_id
_entity_poly.type
_entity_poly.pdbx_seq_one_letter_code
_entity_poly.pdbx_strand_id
1 'polypeptide(L)'
;MDDLLQIVSTKTGTIEERGFMRLRINMDIEKAFPKVFVMKREGAEDAWIQYERLPDLCFNCGHLGHVRKWCNIPKDPTEDWNLTGAQRPYNPWIRANYEEVTTGYLF
;
A
#
# COMPACT_ATOMS: atom_id res chain seq x y z
N MET A 1 -17.20 -7.94 -0.42
CA MET A 1 -16.95 -7.33 0.93
C MET A 1 -16.47 -8.41 1.91
N ASP A 2 -16.20 -9.62 1.39
CA ASP A 2 -16.05 -10.87 2.16
C ASP A 2 -14.62 -11.13 2.63
N ASP A 3 -13.67 -10.30 2.19
CA ASP A 3 -12.27 -10.38 2.60
C ASP A 3 -11.96 -9.52 3.84
N LEU A 4 -12.89 -8.68 4.31
CA LEU A 4 -12.68 -7.85 5.49
C LEU A 4 -12.79 -8.71 6.76
N LEU A 5 -11.66 -8.86 7.47
CA LEU A 5 -11.63 -9.59 8.72
C LEU A 5 -11.98 -8.69 9.91
N GLN A 6 -11.36 -7.51 9.99
CA GLN A 6 -11.46 -6.66 11.17
C GLN A 6 -11.09 -5.21 10.89
N ILE A 7 -11.79 -4.28 11.54
CA ILE A 7 -11.32 -2.90 11.73
C ILE A 7 -10.42 -2.88 12.97
N VAL A 8 -9.12 -2.66 12.78
CA VAL A 8 -8.10 -2.76 13.84
C VAL A 8 -8.01 -1.47 14.65
N SER A 9 -8.04 -0.31 13.97
CA SER A 9 -8.04 0.98 14.66
C SER A 9 -8.59 2.09 13.78
N THR A 10 -9.21 3.08 14.39
CA THR A 10 -9.61 4.33 13.74
C THR A 10 -9.06 5.49 14.55
N LYS A 11 -8.39 6.43 13.89
CA LYS A 11 -8.02 7.73 14.43
C LYS A 11 -8.73 8.78 13.60
N THR A 12 -9.62 9.55 14.22
CA THR A 12 -10.14 10.78 13.60
C THR A 12 -9.06 11.84 13.65
N GLY A 13 -8.79 12.46 12.50
CA GLY A 13 -7.80 13.52 12.40
C GLY A 13 -8.33 14.84 12.95
N THR A 14 -7.42 15.70 13.39
CA THR A 14 -7.68 17.13 13.61
C THR A 14 -7.23 17.92 12.37
N ILE A 15 -7.24 19.24 12.43
CA ILE A 15 -6.65 20.08 11.37
C ILE A 15 -5.13 19.84 11.27
N GLU A 16 -4.48 19.49 12.38
CA GLU A 16 -3.03 19.30 12.49
C GLU A 16 -2.60 17.84 12.30
N GLU A 17 -3.49 16.89 12.62
CA GLU A 17 -3.20 15.45 12.53
C GLU A 17 -4.05 14.76 11.47
N ARG A 18 -3.42 14.02 10.56
CA ARG A 18 -4.16 13.18 9.61
C ARG A 18 -4.79 11.99 10.32
N GLY A 19 -6.10 11.83 10.14
CA GLY A 19 -6.82 10.64 10.58
C GLY A 19 -6.46 9.41 9.74
N PHE A 20 -6.60 8.22 10.32
CA PHE A 20 -6.38 6.96 9.62
C PHE A 20 -7.33 5.87 10.08
N MET A 21 -7.50 4.86 9.23
CA MET A 21 -8.21 3.63 9.55
C MET A 21 -7.30 2.46 9.19
N ARG A 22 -7.12 1.53 10.13
CA ARG A 22 -6.41 0.27 9.91
C ARG A 22 -7.39 -0.86 9.73
N LEU A 23 -7.27 -1.58 8.63
CA LEU A 23 -8.09 -2.72 8.30
C LEU A 23 -7.21 -3.96 8.23
N ARG A 24 -7.72 -5.06 8.76
CA ARG A 24 -7.18 -6.40 8.53
C ARG A 24 -8.08 -7.07 7.51
N ILE A 25 -7.48 -7.50 6.41
CA ILE A 25 -8.17 -8.22 5.34
C ILE A 25 -7.49 -9.56 5.12
N ASN A 26 -8.23 -10.54 4.61
CA ASN A 26 -7.66 -11.69 3.94
C ASN A 26 -7.20 -11.26 2.55
N MET A 27 -6.04 -11.76 2.14
CA MET A 27 -5.53 -11.56 0.79
C MET A 27 -4.88 -12.84 0.31
N ASP A 28 -5.17 -13.18 -0.93
CA ASP A 28 -4.50 -14.26 -1.63
C ASP A 28 -3.10 -13.80 -2.04
N ILE A 29 -2.08 -14.34 -1.37
CA ILE A 29 -0.68 -13.97 -1.57
C ILE A 29 -0.07 -14.63 -2.82
N GLU A 30 -0.74 -15.61 -3.42
CA GLU A 30 -0.30 -16.26 -4.66
C GLU A 30 -0.59 -15.39 -5.88
N LYS A 31 -1.49 -14.41 -5.73
CA LYS A 31 -1.81 -13.42 -6.76
C LYS A 31 -0.95 -12.18 -6.63
N ALA A 32 -0.79 -11.46 -7.74
CA ALA A 32 -0.21 -10.13 -7.71
C ALA A 32 -1.00 -9.22 -6.76
N PHE A 33 -0.30 -8.48 -5.92
CA PHE A 33 -0.88 -7.41 -5.12
C PHE A 33 -1.63 -6.44 -6.02
N PRO A 34 -2.80 -5.93 -5.63
CA PRO A 34 -3.50 -4.98 -6.49
C PRO A 34 -2.65 -3.72 -6.78
N LYS A 35 -2.76 -3.18 -8.00
CA LYS A 35 -1.92 -2.07 -8.48
C LYS A 35 -2.42 -0.68 -8.06
N VAL A 36 -3.73 -0.54 -7.87
CA VAL A 36 -4.39 0.75 -7.59
C VAL A 36 -5.19 0.62 -6.31
N PHE A 37 -4.93 1.50 -5.35
CA PHE A 37 -5.65 1.53 -4.09
C PHE A 37 -6.14 2.92 -3.76
N VAL A 38 -7.26 3.23 -4.39
CA VAL A 38 -8.06 4.38 -4.05
C VAL A 38 -9.38 3.86 -3.51
N MET A 39 -9.65 4.13 -2.24
CA MET A 39 -10.99 3.93 -1.69
C MET A 39 -11.80 5.18 -2.03
N LYS A 40 -12.74 5.03 -2.96
CA LYS A 40 -13.69 6.09 -3.30
C LYS A 40 -14.54 6.41 -2.08
N ARG A 41 -14.66 7.68 -1.75
CA ARG A 41 -15.49 8.16 -0.62
C ARG A 41 -16.53 9.12 -1.15
N GLU A 42 -17.80 8.81 -0.92
CA GLU A 42 -18.88 9.69 -1.32
C GLU A 42 -18.82 11.00 -0.52
N GLY A 43 -18.80 12.14 -1.21
CA GLY A 43 -18.74 13.47 -0.58
C GLY A 43 -17.41 13.81 0.10
N ALA A 44 -16.35 13.03 -0.10
CA ALA A 44 -15.03 13.29 0.46
C ALA A 44 -13.91 12.98 -0.54
N GLU A 45 -12.70 13.45 -0.26
CA GLU A 45 -11.53 13.08 -1.04
C GLU A 45 -11.27 11.56 -0.95
N ASP A 46 -10.79 11.04 -2.07
CA ASP A 46 -10.34 9.68 -2.23
C ASP A 46 -9.28 9.31 -1.18
N ALA A 47 -9.50 8.22 -0.46
CA ALA A 47 -8.56 7.75 0.54
C ALA A 47 -7.50 6.85 -0.10
N TRP A 48 -6.24 7.16 0.16
CA TRP A 48 -5.09 6.33 -0.18
C TRP A 48 -4.97 5.19 0.82
N ILE A 49 -4.85 3.96 0.32
CA ILE A 49 -4.59 2.79 1.17
C ILE A 49 -3.10 2.51 1.16
N GLN A 50 -2.56 2.25 2.35
CA GLN A 50 -1.17 1.85 2.55
C GLN A 50 -1.14 0.54 3.33
N TYR A 51 -0.11 -0.27 3.07
CA TYR A 51 0.11 -1.55 3.69
C TYR A 51 1.09 -1.44 4.84
N GLU A 52 0.66 -1.86 6.01
CA GLU A 52 1.55 -2.04 7.15
C GLU A 52 2.23 -3.42 7.06
N ARG A 53 3.52 -3.46 7.41
CA ARG A 53 4.31 -4.70 7.46
C ARG A 53 4.31 -5.50 6.15
N LEU A 54 4.23 -4.81 5.02
CA LEU A 54 4.31 -5.43 3.71
C LEU A 54 5.67 -6.15 3.57
N PRO A 55 5.73 -7.46 3.28
CA PRO A 55 7.00 -8.16 3.07
C PRO A 55 7.63 -7.75 1.74
N ASP A 56 8.62 -8.50 1.25
CA ASP A 56 9.29 -8.21 -0.03
C ASP A 56 8.31 -8.29 -1.20
N LEU A 57 7.80 -7.12 -1.61
CA LEU A 57 6.95 -6.93 -2.79
C LEU A 57 7.80 -6.64 -4.01
N CYS A 58 7.61 -7.41 -5.07
CA CYS A 58 8.26 -7.17 -6.34
C CYS A 58 7.57 -6.02 -7.10
N PHE A 59 8.23 -4.86 -7.22
CA PHE A 59 7.71 -3.73 -8.00
C PHE A 59 7.72 -3.92 -9.53
N ASN A 60 8.00 -5.13 -10.02
CA ASN A 60 7.87 -5.49 -11.43
C ASN A 60 6.60 -6.31 -11.68
N CYS A 61 6.40 -7.39 -10.92
CA CYS A 61 5.28 -8.31 -11.15
C CYS A 61 4.19 -8.24 -10.07
N GLY A 62 4.39 -7.49 -8.98
CA GLY A 62 3.41 -7.37 -7.90
C GLY A 62 3.33 -8.56 -6.94
N HIS A 63 4.16 -9.59 -7.08
CA HIS A 63 4.11 -10.75 -6.17
C HIS A 63 5.02 -10.55 -4.96
N LEU A 64 4.65 -11.19 -3.85
CA LEU A 64 5.47 -11.24 -2.64
C LEU A 64 6.59 -12.30 -2.75
N GLY A 65 7.60 -12.16 -1.90
CA GLY A 65 8.66 -13.15 -1.72
C GLY A 65 9.93 -12.89 -2.51
N HIS A 66 9.97 -11.84 -3.33
CA HIS A 66 11.20 -11.40 -4.00
C HIS A 66 11.16 -9.91 -4.33
N VAL A 67 12.36 -9.31 -4.47
CA VAL A 67 12.50 -7.94 -4.97
C VAL A 67 12.66 -7.93 -6.49
N ARG A 68 12.45 -6.77 -7.11
CA ARG A 68 12.55 -6.56 -8.56
C ARG A 68 13.86 -7.10 -9.18
N LYS A 69 14.97 -7.03 -8.44
CA LYS A 69 16.29 -7.54 -8.88
C LYS A 69 16.30 -9.05 -9.14
N TRP A 70 15.43 -9.81 -8.47
CA TRP A 70 15.32 -11.27 -8.58
C TRP A 70 14.05 -11.71 -9.29
N CYS A 71 13.39 -10.80 -10.00
CA CYS A 71 12.18 -11.12 -10.73
C CYS A 71 12.51 -11.80 -12.06
N ASN A 72 11.91 -12.96 -12.30
CA ASN A 72 12.07 -13.72 -13.55
C ASN A 72 11.07 -13.30 -14.64
N ILE A 73 10.15 -12.38 -14.34
CA ILE A 73 9.16 -11.88 -15.29
C ILE A 73 9.80 -10.73 -16.08
N PRO A 74 9.74 -10.74 -17.43
CA PRO A 74 10.23 -9.63 -18.25
C PRO A 74 9.61 -8.30 -17.82
N LYS A 75 10.38 -7.21 -17.89
CA LYS A 75 9.85 -5.87 -17.61
C LYS A 75 8.86 -5.51 -18.71
N ASP A 76 7.70 -4.98 -18.31
CA ASP A 76 6.78 -4.36 -19.27
C ASP A 76 7.40 -3.05 -19.77
N PRO A 77 7.69 -2.90 -21.08
CA PRO A 77 8.25 -1.66 -21.62
C PRO A 77 7.35 -0.44 -21.43
N THR A 78 6.04 -0.65 -21.29
CA THR A 78 5.06 0.42 -21.08
C THR A 78 5.11 1.01 -19.67
N GLU A 79 5.63 0.24 -18.71
CA GLU A 79 5.81 0.63 -17.31
C GLU A 79 7.22 1.19 -17.02
N ASP A 80 8.00 1.45 -18.07
CA ASP A 80 9.26 2.19 -17.94
C ASP A 80 9.02 3.70 -17.92
N TRP A 81 9.05 4.26 -16.70
CA TRP A 81 8.98 5.71 -16.47
C TRP A 81 9.89 6.53 -17.40
N ASN A 82 11.10 6.03 -17.70
CA ASN A 82 12.05 6.76 -18.54
C ASN A 82 11.63 6.81 -20.02
N LEU A 83 10.77 5.89 -20.46
CA LEU A 83 10.32 5.77 -21.85
C LEU A 83 8.92 6.37 -22.05
N THR A 84 8.02 6.21 -21.08
CA THR A 84 6.60 6.54 -21.25
C THR A 84 6.13 7.71 -20.39
N GLY A 85 6.91 8.10 -19.35
CA GLY A 85 6.41 9.00 -18.31
C GLY A 85 5.22 8.42 -17.53
N ALA A 86 4.91 7.12 -17.70
CA ALA A 86 3.84 6.45 -16.97
C ALA A 86 4.31 6.08 -15.58
N GLN A 87 3.51 6.45 -14.57
CA GLN A 87 3.80 6.14 -13.19
C GLN A 87 3.81 4.62 -12.99
N ARG A 88 4.86 4.07 -12.35
CA ARG A 88 4.96 2.63 -12.09
C ARG A 88 3.73 2.19 -11.27
N PRO A 89 3.16 1.01 -11.55
CA PRO A 89 1.97 0.54 -10.82
C PRO A 89 2.27 0.26 -9.34
N TYR A 90 3.51 -0.11 -9.02
CA TYR A 90 3.97 -0.29 -7.63
C TYR A 90 5.08 0.70 -7.32
N ASN A 91 4.89 1.50 -6.28
CA ASN A 91 5.84 2.49 -5.79
C ASN A 91 6.00 2.39 -4.27
N PRO A 92 7.09 2.95 -3.71
CA PRO A 92 7.37 2.86 -2.27
C PRO A 92 6.23 3.37 -1.37
N TRP A 93 5.41 4.33 -1.81
CA TRP A 93 4.28 4.87 -1.04
C TRP A 93 3.21 3.84 -0.67
N ILE A 94 3.21 2.66 -1.31
CA ILE A 94 2.29 1.56 -0.97
C ILE A 94 2.55 1.05 0.45
N ARG A 95 3.75 1.28 0.99
CA ARG A 95 4.09 0.98 2.37
C ARG A 95 3.67 2.13 3.26
N ALA A 96 2.99 1.83 4.36
CA ALA A 96 2.81 2.82 5.41
C ALA A 96 4.19 3.11 6.04
N ASN A 97 4.51 4.40 6.22
CA ASN A 97 5.72 4.79 6.95
C ASN A 97 5.52 4.50 8.44
N TYR A 98 6.56 3.98 9.09
CA TYR A 98 6.53 3.60 10.51
C TYR A 98 6.79 4.78 11.48
N GLU A 99 7.09 5.97 10.97
CA GLU A 99 7.23 7.23 11.72
C GLU A 99 5.93 8.02 11.48
N GLU A 100 5.03 8.33 12.42
CA GLU A 100 5.10 8.44 13.87
C GLU A 100 3.81 7.88 14.51
N VAL A 101 3.94 6.82 15.31
CA VAL A 101 3.12 6.64 16.52
C VAL A 101 4.10 6.36 17.64
N THR A 102 4.92 7.36 18.00
CA THR A 102 5.59 7.41 19.30
C THR A 102 4.49 7.61 20.33
N THR A 103 3.83 6.52 20.71
CA THR A 103 3.21 6.42 22.02
C THR A 103 4.31 6.76 23.01
N GLY A 104 4.17 7.89 23.70
CA GLY A 104 5.06 8.27 24.77
C GLY A 104 5.15 7.13 25.78
N TYR A 105 6.32 6.52 25.86
CA TYR A 105 6.83 5.97 27.10
C TYR A 105 8.04 6.81 27.46
N LEU A 106 7.79 7.76 28.37
CA LEU A 106 8.83 8.38 29.17
C LEU A 106 9.44 7.28 30.04
N PHE A 107 10.74 7.06 29.89
CA PHE A 107 11.61 6.64 30.98
C PHE A 107 12.67 7.72 31.16
#